data_AF-A0A0E0NI07-F1
#
_entry.id   AF-A0A0E0NI07-F1
#
_cell.length_a   1.000
_cell.length_b   1.000
_cell.length_c   1.000
_cell.angle_alpha   90.00
_cell.angle_beta   90.00
_cell.angle_gamma   90.00
#
_symmetry.space_group_name_H-M   'P 1'
#
loop_
_entity.id
_entity.type
_entity.pdbx_description
1 polymer ?
#
loop_
_entity_poly.entity_id
_entity_poly.type
_entity_poly.pdbx_seq_one_letter_code
_entity_poly.pdbx_strand_id
1 'polypeptide(L)'
;MASEGVLLGMGNPLLDISAVVDDAFLTKYDVKLNNAILAEEKHLPMYDELASKGNVEYIAGGATQNSIRVAQWMLQTPGATSYMGCIGKDKFGEEMKKNAQAAGVTAHYYEDEAAPTGTCAVCVVGGERSLVANLSAANCYKSEHLKKPENWALVEKAKYIYIAGFFLTVSPDSIQLVAEHAAANNKVFLMNLSAPFICEFFRDAQEKVLPFVDYIFGNETEARIFAKVRGWETENVEEIALKISQLPLASGKQKRIAVITQGADPVVVAEDGQVKTFPVILLPKEKLVDTNGAGDAFVGGFLSQLVQQKSIEDSVKAGCYAANVIIQRSGCTYPEKPDFN
;
A
#
# COMPACT_ATOMS: atom_id res chain seq x y z
N MET A 1 21.96 -8.37 6.40
CA MET A 1 21.15 -7.55 7.32
C MET A 1 20.83 -6.23 6.64
N ALA A 2 19.58 -5.77 6.73
CA ALA A 2 19.18 -4.47 6.20
C ALA A 2 19.92 -3.33 6.92
N SER A 3 20.25 -2.27 6.19
CA SER A 3 20.80 -1.04 6.77
C SER A 3 19.67 -0.10 7.21
N GLU A 4 19.95 0.78 8.16
CA GLU A 4 19.06 1.89 8.51
C GLU A 4 18.68 2.71 7.26
N GLY A 5 17.41 3.11 7.15
CA GLY A 5 16.88 3.92 6.06
C GLY A 5 16.97 3.29 4.67
N VAL A 6 17.08 1.95 4.56
CA VAL A 6 17.22 1.27 3.26
C VAL A 6 15.95 1.34 2.41
N LEU A 7 14.78 1.41 3.05
CA LEU A 7 13.47 1.45 2.41
C LEU A 7 12.74 2.74 2.78
N LEU A 8 12.32 3.51 1.78
CA LEU A 8 11.45 4.68 1.95
C LEU A 8 10.06 4.38 1.40
N GLY A 9 9.02 4.68 2.18
CA GLY A 9 7.64 4.74 1.71
C GLY A 9 7.12 6.17 1.66
N MET A 10 6.27 6.46 0.66
CA MET A 10 5.49 7.69 0.61
C MET A 10 4.02 7.39 0.31
N GLY A 11 3.10 8.05 1.00
CA GLY A 11 1.68 7.82 0.76
C GLY A 11 0.74 8.63 1.65
N ASN A 12 -0.48 8.12 1.75
CA ASN A 12 -1.57 8.73 2.51
C ASN A 12 -1.65 8.07 3.90
N PRO A 13 -1.16 8.71 4.98
CA PRO A 13 -1.42 8.23 6.32
C PRO A 13 -2.88 8.48 6.66
N LEU A 14 -3.62 7.42 6.97
CA LEU A 14 -5.04 7.48 7.31
C LEU A 14 -5.26 6.76 8.64
N LEU A 15 -6.12 7.30 9.49
CA LEU A 15 -6.63 6.56 10.64
C LEU A 15 -7.84 5.73 10.20
N ASP A 16 -7.72 4.42 10.28
CA ASP A 16 -8.81 3.50 9.98
C ASP A 16 -9.81 3.53 11.15
N ILE A 17 -11.08 3.76 10.83
CA ILE A 17 -12.23 3.68 11.72
C ILE A 17 -13.00 2.42 11.32
N SER A 18 -12.73 1.33 12.03
CA SER A 18 -13.22 -0.01 11.67
C SER A 18 -14.37 -0.44 12.56
N ALA A 19 -15.46 -0.91 11.97
CA ALA A 19 -16.55 -1.53 12.71
C ALA A 19 -17.29 -2.58 11.87
N VAL A 20 -17.86 -3.56 12.56
CA VAL A 20 -18.83 -4.48 11.95
C VAL A 20 -20.14 -3.73 11.67
N VAL A 21 -20.60 -3.78 10.43
CA VAL A 21 -21.85 -3.16 9.96
C VAL A 21 -22.74 -4.20 9.28
N ASP A 22 -23.91 -3.78 8.81
CA ASP A 22 -24.83 -4.61 8.04
C ASP A 22 -24.97 -4.11 6.59
N ASP A 23 -25.64 -4.90 5.74
CA ASP A 23 -25.88 -4.53 4.33
C ASP A 23 -26.72 -3.25 4.19
N ALA A 24 -27.56 -2.94 5.20
CA ALA A 24 -28.37 -1.73 5.23
C ALA A 24 -27.48 -0.49 5.38
N PHE A 25 -26.42 -0.55 6.18
CA PHE A 25 -25.42 0.51 6.31
C PHE A 25 -24.70 0.76 4.99
N LEU A 26 -24.25 -0.30 4.30
CA LEU A 26 -23.61 -0.18 2.99
C LEU A 26 -24.54 0.46 1.96
N THR A 27 -25.80 0.00 1.92
CA THR A 27 -26.83 0.52 1.02
C THR A 27 -27.13 1.99 1.29
N LYS A 28 -27.23 2.40 2.56
CA LYS A 28 -27.49 3.79 2.98
C LYS A 28 -26.48 4.78 2.40
N TYR A 29 -25.22 4.36 2.30
CA TYR A 29 -24.13 5.20 1.84
C TYR A 29 -23.65 4.88 0.42
N ASP A 30 -24.37 4.03 -0.33
CA ASP A 30 -24.00 3.66 -1.70
C ASP A 30 -22.59 3.03 -1.80
N VAL A 31 -22.25 2.19 -0.81
CA VAL A 31 -20.97 1.49 -0.74
C VAL A 31 -21.16 0.05 -1.20
N LYS A 32 -20.38 -0.38 -2.19
CA LYS A 32 -20.34 -1.78 -2.63
C LYS A 32 -19.45 -2.60 -1.69
N LEU A 33 -19.86 -3.84 -1.39
CA LEU A 33 -19.04 -4.80 -0.65
C LEU A 33 -17.73 -5.08 -1.38
N ASN A 34 -16.63 -5.25 -0.64
CA ASN A 34 -15.31 -5.58 -1.17
C ASN A 34 -14.79 -4.55 -2.20
N ASN A 35 -14.86 -3.27 -1.84
CA ASN A 35 -14.48 -2.16 -2.71
C ASN A 35 -13.73 -1.06 -1.94
N ALA A 36 -12.91 -0.29 -2.65
CA ALA A 36 -12.22 0.88 -2.11
C ALA A 36 -12.55 2.13 -2.93
N ILE A 37 -13.05 3.17 -2.27
CA ILE A 37 -13.45 4.44 -2.91
C ILE A 37 -12.95 5.63 -2.09
N LEU A 38 -12.93 6.80 -2.73
CA LEU A 38 -12.75 8.08 -2.04
C LEU A 38 -14.11 8.57 -1.51
N ALA A 39 -14.08 9.25 -0.35
CA ALA A 39 -15.28 9.83 0.23
C ALA A 39 -15.83 10.99 -0.63
N GLU A 40 -17.15 11.05 -0.73
CA GLU A 40 -17.92 12.16 -1.31
C GLU A 40 -18.71 12.80 -0.16
N GLU A 41 -19.37 13.94 -0.41
CA GLU A 41 -20.18 14.63 0.63
C GLU A 41 -21.22 13.70 1.28
N LYS A 42 -21.85 12.81 0.47
CA LYS A 42 -22.83 11.82 0.96
C LYS A 42 -22.24 10.83 1.96
N HIS A 43 -20.92 10.60 1.95
CA HIS A 43 -20.23 9.67 2.83
C HIS A 43 -19.81 10.30 4.16
N LEU A 44 -19.73 11.64 4.28
CA LEU A 44 -19.19 12.29 5.49
C LEU A 44 -19.94 11.94 6.78
N PRO A 45 -21.29 11.81 6.81
CA PRO A 45 -21.99 11.38 8.02
C PRO A 45 -21.66 9.96 8.49
N MET A 46 -21.07 9.13 7.62
CA MET A 46 -20.73 7.73 7.91
C MET A 46 -19.68 7.61 9.02
N TYR A 47 -18.72 8.53 9.09
CA TYR A 47 -17.60 8.45 10.02
C TYR A 47 -18.07 8.62 11.48
N ASP A 48 -18.97 9.57 11.72
CA ASP A 48 -19.59 9.76 13.04
C ASP A 48 -20.49 8.57 13.41
N GLU A 49 -21.25 8.04 12.45
CA GLU A 49 -22.10 6.88 12.71
C GLU A 49 -21.28 5.62 13.01
N LEU A 50 -20.20 5.37 12.29
CA LEU A 50 -19.24 4.29 12.60
C LEU A 50 -18.62 4.47 13.98
N ALA A 51 -18.15 5.69 14.30
CA ALA A 51 -17.56 6.01 15.59
C ALA A 51 -18.54 5.83 16.76
N SER A 52 -19.85 5.92 16.51
CA SER A 52 -20.88 5.70 17.53
C SER A 52 -21.17 4.21 17.82
N LYS A 53 -20.65 3.27 17.01
CA LYS A 53 -20.86 1.84 17.22
C LYS A 53 -20.00 1.33 18.38
N GLY A 54 -20.58 0.46 19.22
CA GLY A 54 -19.92 -0.02 20.45
C GLY A 54 -18.69 -0.92 20.24
N ASN A 55 -18.38 -1.30 19.00
CA ASN A 55 -17.27 -2.16 18.61
C ASN A 55 -16.30 -1.45 17.64
N VAL A 56 -16.25 -0.12 17.66
CA VAL A 56 -15.33 0.63 16.79
C VAL A 56 -13.87 0.45 17.23
N GLU A 57 -13.00 0.26 16.27
CA GLU A 57 -11.55 0.21 16.45
C GLU A 57 -10.89 1.35 15.65
N TYR A 58 -9.90 1.98 16.26
CA TYR A 58 -9.07 3.01 15.62
C TYR A 58 -7.68 2.46 15.39
N ILE A 59 -7.27 2.35 14.13
CA ILE A 59 -6.04 1.67 13.74
C ILE A 59 -5.25 2.58 12.81
N ALA A 60 -3.96 2.81 13.10
CA ALA A 60 -3.10 3.55 12.19
C ALA A 60 -2.94 2.79 10.87
N GLY A 61 -3.47 3.36 9.79
CA GLY A 61 -3.59 2.73 8.49
C GLY A 61 -2.91 3.52 7.37
N GLY A 62 -3.46 3.39 6.17
CA GLY A 62 -2.88 3.88 4.92
C GLY A 62 -1.98 2.85 4.24
N ALA A 63 -2.27 2.53 2.97
CA ALA A 63 -1.68 1.38 2.28
C ALA A 63 -0.14 1.33 2.28
N THR A 64 0.50 2.45 1.90
CA THR A 64 1.97 2.53 1.96
C THR A 64 2.48 2.42 3.40
N GLN A 65 1.85 3.10 4.36
CA GLN A 65 2.28 3.08 5.76
C GLN A 65 2.15 1.68 6.37
N ASN A 66 1.07 0.96 6.08
CA ASN A 66 0.89 -0.44 6.46
C ASN A 66 2.04 -1.31 5.92
N SER A 67 2.33 -1.22 4.62
CA SER A 67 3.40 -1.99 3.99
C SER A 67 4.77 -1.70 4.64
N ILE A 68 5.06 -0.43 4.92
CA ILE A 68 6.30 -0.01 5.57
C ILE A 68 6.40 -0.53 7.01
N ARG A 69 5.31 -0.44 7.78
CA ARG A 69 5.23 -0.99 9.14
C ARG A 69 5.45 -2.49 9.15
N VAL A 70 4.88 -3.22 8.19
CA VAL A 70 5.06 -4.68 8.05
C VAL A 70 6.48 -5.02 7.64
N ALA A 71 7.07 -4.28 6.69
CA ALA A 71 8.46 -4.47 6.31
C ALA A 71 9.41 -4.24 7.51
N GLN A 72 9.16 -3.20 8.30
CA GLN A 72 9.91 -2.89 9.52
C GLN A 72 9.79 -4.01 10.56
N TRP A 73 8.59 -4.54 10.76
CA TRP A 73 8.34 -5.70 11.62
C TRP A 73 9.06 -6.95 11.13
N MET A 74 9.01 -7.26 9.83
CA MET A 74 9.71 -8.42 9.27
C MET A 74 11.24 -8.30 9.36
N LEU A 75 11.77 -7.08 9.24
CA LEU A 75 13.21 -6.80 9.27
C LEU A 75 13.81 -6.85 10.67
N GLN A 76 13.07 -6.40 11.70
CA GLN A 76 13.54 -6.28 13.09
C GLN A 76 14.82 -5.42 13.27
N THR A 77 15.27 -4.72 12.23
CA THR A 77 16.40 -3.78 12.29
C THR A 77 15.86 -2.37 12.57
N PRO A 78 16.17 -1.75 13.73
CA PRO A 78 15.66 -0.43 14.06
C PRO A 78 15.93 0.61 12.97
N GLY A 79 14.90 1.36 12.58
CA GLY A 79 15.02 2.44 11.59
C GLY A 79 15.38 1.99 10.18
N ALA A 80 15.28 0.69 9.85
CA ALA A 80 15.53 0.19 8.48
C ALA A 80 14.58 0.81 7.45
N THR A 81 13.40 1.23 7.90
CA THR A 81 12.38 1.84 7.06
C THR A 81 12.08 3.28 7.45
N SER A 82 11.75 4.09 6.46
CA SER A 82 11.30 5.47 6.62
C SER A 82 9.96 5.68 5.92
N TYR A 83 9.19 6.67 6.38
CA TYR A 83 7.90 7.01 5.80
C TYR A 83 7.70 8.52 5.68
N MET A 84 7.08 8.98 4.59
CA MET A 84 6.57 10.36 4.46
C MET A 84 5.10 10.39 4.07
N GLY A 85 4.38 11.36 4.60
CA GLY A 85 2.98 11.62 4.31
C GLY A 85 2.51 12.91 4.98
N CYS A 86 1.23 13.26 4.83
CA CYS A 86 0.67 14.46 5.45
C CYS A 86 -0.45 14.09 6.44
N ILE A 87 -0.37 14.64 7.65
CA ILE A 87 -1.34 14.47 8.74
C ILE A 87 -1.82 15.86 9.20
N GLY A 88 -2.94 15.90 9.90
CA GLY A 88 -3.39 17.11 10.58
C GLY A 88 -2.69 17.26 11.93
N LYS A 89 -2.63 18.50 12.42
CA LYS A 89 -2.14 18.79 13.78
C LYS A 89 -3.24 18.53 14.82
N ASP A 90 -3.59 17.27 14.98
CA ASP A 90 -4.68 16.82 15.84
C ASP A 90 -4.35 15.49 16.56
N LYS A 91 -5.29 15.00 17.36
CA LYS A 91 -5.12 13.77 18.13
C LYS A 91 -4.89 12.54 17.25
N PHE A 92 -5.47 12.51 16.05
CA PHE A 92 -5.28 11.40 15.12
C PHE A 92 -3.89 11.46 14.48
N GLY A 93 -3.39 12.65 14.16
CA GLY A 93 -2.02 12.85 13.70
C GLY A 93 -1.00 12.42 14.75
N GLU A 94 -1.21 12.76 16.02
CA GLU A 94 -0.37 12.28 17.12
C GLU A 94 -0.42 10.75 17.29
N GLU A 95 -1.60 10.13 17.13
CA GLU A 95 -1.71 8.67 17.15
C GLU A 95 -0.97 8.02 15.98
N MET A 96 -1.00 8.62 14.79
CA MET A 96 -0.22 8.16 13.63
C MET A 96 1.29 8.20 13.90
N LYS A 97 1.80 9.30 14.47
CA LYS A 97 3.22 9.43 14.88
C LYS A 97 3.62 8.37 15.89
N LYS A 98 2.81 8.20 16.93
CA LYS A 98 3.05 7.20 17.99
C LYS A 98 3.10 5.78 17.43
N ASN A 99 2.18 5.43 16.52
CA ASN A 99 2.16 4.09 15.90
C ASN A 99 3.36 3.85 14.99
N ALA A 100 3.77 4.84 14.19
CA ALA A 100 4.97 4.73 13.37
C ALA A 100 6.23 4.55 14.24
N GLN A 101 6.36 5.33 15.31
CA GLN A 101 7.45 5.22 16.26
C GLN A 101 7.48 3.87 16.98
N ALA A 102 6.32 3.38 17.44
CA ALA A 102 6.19 2.07 18.09
C ALA A 102 6.54 0.91 17.15
N ALA A 103 6.26 1.07 15.85
CA ALA A 103 6.67 0.12 14.82
C ALA A 103 8.17 0.22 14.47
N GLY A 104 8.91 1.22 14.96
CA GLY A 104 10.33 1.43 14.66
C GLY A 104 10.59 2.09 13.29
N VAL A 105 9.58 2.74 12.72
CA VAL A 105 9.65 3.45 11.42
C VAL A 105 10.12 4.89 11.64
N THR A 106 11.09 5.34 10.83
CA THR A 106 11.49 6.75 10.80
C THR A 106 10.50 7.56 9.97
N ALA A 107 9.46 8.10 10.61
CA ALA A 107 8.40 8.84 9.93
C ALA A 107 8.64 10.35 9.95
N HIS A 108 8.62 10.96 8.76
CA HIS A 108 8.69 12.40 8.54
C HIS A 108 7.35 12.86 7.95
N TYR A 109 6.43 13.26 8.83
CA TYR A 109 5.13 13.77 8.42
C TYR A 109 5.18 15.27 8.13
N TYR A 110 4.49 15.70 7.08
CA TYR A 110 4.03 17.07 6.97
C TYR A 110 2.80 17.23 7.87
N GLU A 111 2.83 18.22 8.76
CA GLU A 111 1.69 18.56 9.61
C GLU A 111 0.96 19.77 9.01
N ASP A 112 -0.24 19.52 8.50
CA ASP A 112 -1.13 20.59 8.04
C ASP A 112 -1.86 21.20 9.24
N GLU A 113 -1.86 22.54 9.31
CA GLU A 113 -2.45 23.29 10.43
C GLU A 113 -3.96 23.51 10.24
N ALA A 114 -4.50 23.31 9.03
CA ALA A 114 -5.88 23.63 8.68
C ALA A 114 -6.75 22.37 8.50
N ALA A 115 -6.24 21.35 7.81
CA ALA A 115 -6.96 20.12 7.54
C ALA A 115 -6.76 19.09 8.67
N PRO A 116 -7.82 18.39 9.11
CA PRO A 116 -7.67 17.28 10.06
C PRO A 116 -7.00 16.07 9.40
N THR A 117 -6.43 15.18 10.21
CA THR A 117 -5.84 13.93 9.75
C THR A 117 -6.86 13.09 8.97
N GLY A 118 -6.43 12.54 7.84
CA GLY A 118 -7.27 11.70 7.00
C GLY A 118 -7.74 10.44 7.72
N THR A 119 -8.92 9.97 7.35
CA THR A 119 -9.56 8.79 7.93
C THR A 119 -10.03 7.83 6.85
N CYS A 120 -10.08 6.53 7.17
CA CYS A 120 -10.66 5.53 6.30
C CYS A 120 -11.78 4.81 7.07
N ALA A 121 -13.01 4.91 6.59
CA ALA A 121 -14.11 4.12 7.11
C ALA A 121 -13.94 2.67 6.62
N VAL A 122 -13.76 1.74 7.55
CA VAL A 122 -13.60 0.30 7.27
C VAL A 122 -14.88 -0.42 7.69
N CYS A 123 -15.76 -0.65 6.71
CA CYS A 123 -17.06 -1.28 6.91
C CYS A 123 -16.92 -2.80 6.77
N VAL A 124 -17.03 -3.56 7.87
CA VAL A 124 -16.87 -5.02 7.86
C VAL A 124 -18.24 -5.71 7.79
N VAL A 125 -18.46 -6.53 6.76
CA VAL A 125 -19.67 -7.36 6.59
C VAL A 125 -19.27 -8.80 6.24
N GLY A 126 -19.55 -9.75 7.13
CA GLY A 126 -19.27 -11.18 6.86
C GLY A 126 -17.79 -11.54 6.67
N GLY A 127 -16.87 -10.70 7.16
CA GLY A 127 -15.41 -10.83 6.98
C GLY A 127 -14.83 -10.03 5.81
N GLU A 128 -15.69 -9.63 4.87
CA GLU A 128 -15.36 -8.74 3.75
C GLU A 128 -15.38 -7.28 4.19
N ARG A 129 -14.64 -6.41 3.48
CA ARG A 129 -14.53 -4.99 3.82
C ARG A 129 -14.81 -4.06 2.66
N SER A 130 -15.45 -2.95 2.98
CA SER A 130 -15.50 -1.79 2.09
C SER A 130 -14.79 -0.62 2.73
N LEU A 131 -13.91 0.00 1.94
CA LEU A 131 -13.03 1.09 2.35
C LEU A 131 -13.52 2.38 1.73
N VAL A 132 -13.81 3.39 2.55
CA VAL A 132 -14.15 4.73 2.10
C VAL A 132 -13.15 5.69 2.72
N ALA A 133 -12.26 6.25 1.90
CA ALA A 133 -11.17 7.10 2.37
C ALA A 133 -11.53 8.58 2.28
N ASN A 134 -11.57 9.26 3.42
CA ASN A 134 -11.58 10.72 3.53
C ASN A 134 -10.13 11.19 3.71
N LEU A 135 -9.47 11.55 2.61
CA LEU A 135 -8.05 11.87 2.62
C LEU A 135 -7.70 13.07 3.51
N SER A 136 -8.57 14.10 3.53
CA SER A 136 -8.36 15.32 4.32
C SER A 136 -6.90 15.83 4.27
N ALA A 137 -6.19 15.94 5.40
CA ALA A 137 -4.79 16.38 5.43
C ALA A 137 -3.84 15.53 4.55
N ALA A 138 -4.12 14.24 4.33
CA ALA A 138 -3.28 13.44 3.42
C ALA A 138 -3.26 14.05 2.00
N ASN A 139 -4.37 14.67 1.57
CA ASN A 139 -4.48 15.36 0.28
C ASN A 139 -3.73 16.70 0.24
N CYS A 140 -3.26 17.19 1.39
CA CYS A 140 -2.53 18.45 1.52
C CYS A 140 -1.01 18.27 1.41
N TYR A 141 -0.51 17.08 1.08
CA TYR A 141 0.93 16.85 0.91
C TYR A 141 1.51 17.75 -0.18
N LYS A 142 2.61 18.43 0.15
CA LYS A 142 3.27 19.42 -0.71
C LYS A 142 4.68 18.99 -1.09
N SER A 143 5.04 19.16 -2.36
CA SER A 143 6.39 18.80 -2.86
C SER A 143 7.50 19.58 -2.14
N GLU A 144 7.17 20.75 -1.60
CA GLU A 144 8.07 21.59 -0.82
C GLU A 144 8.50 20.89 0.47
N HIS A 145 7.63 20.08 1.08
CA HIS A 145 8.01 19.25 2.22
C HIS A 145 9.06 18.22 1.83
N LEU A 146 8.85 17.50 0.71
CA LEU A 146 9.80 16.53 0.17
C LEU A 146 11.18 17.15 -0.12
N LYS A 147 11.20 18.37 -0.68
CA LYS A 147 12.42 19.07 -1.09
C LYS A 147 13.25 19.64 0.06
N LYS A 148 12.74 19.64 1.30
CA LYS A 148 13.53 20.09 2.45
C LYS A 148 14.76 19.19 2.63
N PRO A 149 15.96 19.73 2.93
CA PRO A 149 17.19 18.94 3.02
C PRO A 149 17.08 17.71 3.93
N GLU A 150 16.46 17.86 5.10
CA GLU A 150 16.27 16.79 6.09
C GLU A 150 15.35 15.66 5.60
N ASN A 151 14.41 15.97 4.70
CA ASN A 151 13.49 15.01 4.11
C ASN A 151 14.10 14.37 2.86
N TRP A 152 14.69 15.19 1.99
CA TRP A 152 15.37 14.70 0.80
C TRP A 152 16.53 13.75 1.14
N ALA A 153 17.20 13.96 2.27
CA ALA A 153 18.20 13.03 2.80
C ALA A 153 17.68 11.59 2.96
N LEU A 154 16.38 11.39 3.24
CA LEU A 154 15.78 10.05 3.30
C LEU A 154 15.65 9.42 1.89
N VAL A 155 15.35 10.22 0.87
CA VAL A 155 15.32 9.78 -0.54
C VAL A 155 16.73 9.37 -1.00
N GLU A 156 17.73 10.17 -0.63
CA GLU A 156 19.14 9.89 -0.95
C GLU A 156 19.67 8.65 -0.21
N LYS A 157 19.28 8.45 1.05
CA LYS A 157 19.68 7.29 1.87
C LYS A 157 19.03 5.99 1.39
N ALA A 158 17.78 6.03 0.95
CA ALA A 158 17.03 4.86 0.52
C ALA A 158 17.66 4.17 -0.70
N LYS A 159 17.65 2.83 -0.72
CA LYS A 159 17.99 2.03 -1.91
C LYS A 159 16.74 1.54 -2.64
N TYR A 160 15.65 1.42 -1.89
CA TYR A 160 14.35 0.97 -2.36
C TYR A 160 13.30 2.01 -1.97
N ILE A 161 12.42 2.35 -2.89
CA ILE A 161 11.36 3.34 -2.67
C ILE A 161 10.04 2.71 -3.09
N TYR A 162 9.08 2.65 -2.16
CA TYR A 162 7.77 2.08 -2.41
C TYR A 162 6.67 3.13 -2.26
N ILE A 163 5.80 3.24 -3.26
CA ILE A 163 4.66 4.18 -3.24
C ILE A 163 3.41 3.45 -3.72
N ALA A 164 2.37 3.38 -2.90
CA ALA A 164 1.06 2.94 -3.36
C ALA A 164 0.47 3.95 -4.37
N GLY A 165 -0.15 3.45 -5.44
CA GLY A 165 -0.84 4.23 -6.46
C GLY A 165 -1.89 5.19 -5.92
N PHE A 166 -2.44 4.98 -4.71
CA PHE A 166 -3.28 5.97 -4.04
C PHE A 166 -2.64 7.37 -3.94
N PHE A 167 -1.31 7.46 -3.85
CA PHE A 167 -0.62 8.75 -3.75
C PHE A 167 -0.60 9.53 -5.07
N LEU A 168 -0.93 8.90 -6.21
CA LEU A 168 -1.16 9.58 -7.50
C LEU A 168 -2.33 10.57 -7.42
N THR A 169 -3.27 10.36 -6.49
CA THR A 169 -4.40 11.27 -6.26
C THR A 169 -4.02 12.55 -5.53
N VAL A 170 -2.83 12.58 -4.91
CA VAL A 170 -2.39 13.64 -4.01
C VAL A 170 -1.22 14.42 -4.60
N SER A 171 -0.11 13.73 -4.91
CA SER A 171 1.12 14.40 -5.31
C SER A 171 1.88 13.65 -6.40
N PRO A 172 1.32 13.55 -7.62
CA PRO A 172 2.00 12.95 -8.75
C PRO A 172 3.36 13.60 -9.03
N ASP A 173 3.50 14.91 -8.77
CA ASP A 173 4.77 15.63 -8.91
C ASP A 173 5.84 15.12 -7.93
N SER A 174 5.47 14.83 -6.67
CA SER A 174 6.41 14.27 -5.69
C SER A 174 6.84 12.85 -6.10
N ILE A 175 5.90 12.06 -6.63
CA ILE A 175 6.18 10.72 -7.15
C ILE A 175 7.17 10.81 -8.32
N GLN A 176 6.91 11.70 -9.28
CA GLN A 176 7.76 11.90 -10.44
C GLN A 176 9.20 12.29 -10.04
N LEU A 177 9.35 13.25 -9.12
CA LEU A 177 10.67 13.68 -8.64
C LEU A 177 11.48 12.53 -8.03
N VAL A 178 10.83 11.68 -7.23
CA VAL A 178 11.51 10.56 -6.56
C VAL A 178 11.79 9.43 -7.54
N ALA A 179 10.88 9.16 -8.48
CA ALA A 179 11.03 8.16 -9.52
C ALA A 179 12.20 8.49 -10.47
N GLU A 180 12.31 9.76 -10.91
CA GLU A 180 13.44 10.24 -11.71
C GLU A 180 14.76 10.17 -10.93
N HIS A 181 14.76 10.58 -9.66
CA HIS A 181 15.93 10.45 -8.80
C HIS A 181 16.37 8.99 -8.66
N ALA A 182 15.42 8.07 -8.47
CA ALA A 182 15.71 6.64 -8.36
C ALA A 182 16.37 6.10 -9.63
N ALA A 183 15.82 6.40 -10.80
CA ALA A 183 16.37 5.98 -12.08
C ALA A 183 17.77 6.58 -12.36
N ALA A 184 17.98 7.85 -12.02
CA ALA A 184 19.28 8.52 -12.19
C ALA A 184 20.37 7.96 -11.25
N ASN A 185 19.99 7.41 -10.10
CA ASN A 185 20.91 6.99 -9.04
C ASN A 185 20.92 5.48 -8.76
N ASN A 186 20.42 4.65 -9.68
CA ASN A 186 20.39 3.19 -9.55
C ASN A 186 19.68 2.70 -8.29
N LYS A 187 18.60 3.37 -7.88
CA LYS A 187 17.72 2.91 -6.82
C LYS A 187 16.57 2.12 -7.44
N VAL A 188 15.95 1.25 -6.64
CA VAL A 188 14.80 0.45 -7.07
C VAL A 188 13.51 1.20 -6.70
N PHE A 189 12.66 1.46 -7.68
CA PHE A 189 11.37 2.12 -7.47
C PHE A 189 10.22 1.13 -7.66
N LEU A 190 9.33 1.06 -6.67
CA LEU A 190 8.25 0.08 -6.59
C LEU A 190 6.92 0.79 -6.41
N MET A 191 5.88 0.30 -7.10
CA MET A 191 4.54 0.89 -7.03
C MET A 191 3.46 -0.18 -7.00
N ASN A 192 2.35 0.12 -6.32
CA ASN A 192 1.15 -0.72 -6.30
C ASN A 192 0.03 -0.11 -7.16
N LEU A 193 -0.70 -0.91 -7.94
CA LEU A 193 -1.90 -0.48 -8.68
C LEU A 193 -3.00 0.05 -7.74
N SER A 194 -3.08 -0.48 -6.52
CA SER A 194 -3.83 -0.03 -5.35
C SER A 194 -5.35 -0.11 -5.41
N ALA A 195 -5.98 0.28 -6.52
CA ALA A 195 -7.42 0.17 -6.69
C ALA A 195 -7.85 0.30 -8.17
N PRO A 196 -9.01 -0.27 -8.55
CA PRO A 196 -9.62 -0.05 -9.87
C PRO A 196 -9.72 1.43 -10.27
N PHE A 197 -10.19 2.29 -9.36
CA PHE A 197 -10.39 3.71 -9.65
C PHE A 197 -9.09 4.45 -9.97
N ILE A 198 -7.94 3.99 -9.46
CA ILE A 198 -6.63 4.55 -9.81
C ILE A 198 -6.30 4.23 -11.27
N CYS A 199 -6.54 2.99 -11.69
CA CYS A 199 -6.32 2.56 -13.06
C CYS A 199 -7.29 3.27 -14.04
N GLU A 200 -8.53 3.52 -13.62
CA GLU A 200 -9.56 4.16 -14.47
C GLU A 200 -9.40 5.68 -14.56
N PHE A 201 -9.24 6.38 -13.44
CA PHE A 201 -9.34 7.84 -13.39
C PHE A 201 -7.99 8.56 -13.27
N PHE A 202 -6.93 7.85 -12.84
CA PHE A 202 -5.59 8.42 -12.66
C PHE A 202 -4.56 7.84 -13.64
N ARG A 203 -5.05 7.26 -14.75
CA ARG A 203 -4.21 6.66 -15.80
C ARG A 203 -3.11 7.59 -16.28
N ASP A 204 -3.43 8.85 -16.59
CA ASP A 204 -2.44 9.79 -17.14
C ASP A 204 -1.28 10.06 -16.16
N ALA A 205 -1.56 10.11 -14.86
CA ALA A 205 -0.54 10.22 -13.84
C ALA A 205 0.28 8.92 -13.72
N GLN A 206 -0.40 7.77 -13.76
CA GLN A 206 0.23 6.45 -13.71
C GLN A 206 1.16 6.20 -14.91
N GLU A 207 0.75 6.57 -16.13
CA GLU A 207 1.52 6.42 -17.37
C GLU A 207 2.83 7.22 -17.36
N LYS A 208 2.86 8.38 -16.69
CA LYS A 208 4.08 9.20 -16.55
C LYS A 208 5.11 8.54 -15.64
N VAL A 209 4.66 7.88 -14.58
CA VAL A 209 5.53 7.27 -13.57
C VAL A 209 5.92 5.85 -13.94
N LEU A 210 5.06 5.10 -14.65
CA LEU A 210 5.29 3.71 -15.03
C LEU A 210 6.68 3.44 -15.61
N PRO A 211 7.24 4.26 -16.52
CA PRO A 211 8.60 4.06 -17.05
C PRO A 211 9.70 3.96 -15.99
N PHE A 212 9.46 4.41 -14.77
CA PHE A 212 10.44 4.36 -13.68
C PHE A 212 10.20 3.20 -12.70
N VAL A 213 9.09 2.47 -12.83
CA VAL A 213 8.68 1.44 -11.85
C VAL A 213 9.32 0.10 -12.15
N ASP A 214 10.33 -0.29 -11.38
CA ASP A 214 11.00 -1.59 -11.48
C ASP A 214 10.09 -2.76 -11.05
N TYR A 215 9.23 -2.54 -10.05
CA TYR A 215 8.29 -3.54 -9.53
C TYR A 215 6.87 -2.98 -9.46
N ILE A 216 5.94 -3.62 -10.15
CA ILE A 216 4.49 -3.33 -10.04
C ILE A 216 3.83 -4.42 -9.20
N PHE A 217 3.16 -4.00 -8.13
CA PHE A 217 2.27 -4.85 -7.34
C PHE A 217 0.81 -4.58 -7.71
N GLY A 218 -0.06 -5.57 -7.51
CA GLY A 218 -1.51 -5.39 -7.54
C GLY A 218 -2.25 -6.68 -7.18
N ASN A 219 -3.57 -6.62 -7.17
CA ASN A 219 -4.43 -7.81 -7.15
C ASN A 219 -5.03 -8.10 -8.53
N GLU A 220 -5.73 -9.22 -8.67
CA GLU A 220 -6.36 -9.69 -9.90
C GLU A 220 -7.40 -8.71 -10.44
N THR A 221 -8.12 -8.02 -9.55
CA THR A 221 -9.16 -7.05 -9.96
C THR A 221 -8.50 -5.81 -10.55
N GLU A 222 -7.49 -5.27 -9.88
CA GLU A 222 -6.69 -4.15 -10.36
C GLU A 222 -5.98 -4.49 -11.67
N ALA A 223 -5.40 -5.69 -11.79
CA ALA A 223 -4.72 -6.14 -13.00
C ALA A 223 -5.67 -6.20 -14.22
N ARG A 224 -6.86 -6.76 -14.03
CA ARG A 224 -7.90 -6.82 -15.09
C ARG A 224 -8.37 -5.43 -15.49
N ILE A 225 -8.61 -4.53 -14.53
CA ILE A 225 -8.98 -3.15 -14.83
C ILE A 225 -7.84 -2.42 -15.55
N PHE A 226 -6.60 -2.59 -15.12
CA PHE A 226 -5.42 -2.05 -15.78
C PHE A 226 -5.28 -2.53 -17.23
N ALA A 227 -5.56 -3.80 -17.51
CA ALA A 227 -5.57 -4.37 -18.85
C ALA A 227 -6.70 -3.76 -19.70
N LYS A 228 -7.92 -3.71 -19.14
CA LYS A 228 -9.11 -3.17 -19.81
C LYS A 228 -8.94 -1.72 -20.25
N VAL A 229 -8.45 -0.83 -19.37
CA VAL A 229 -8.27 0.60 -19.71
C VAL A 229 -7.16 0.84 -20.75
N ARG A 230 -6.31 -0.17 -20.99
CA ARG A 230 -5.28 -0.18 -22.04
C ARG A 230 -5.72 -0.88 -23.32
N GLY A 231 -6.96 -1.38 -23.37
CA GLY A 231 -7.47 -2.12 -24.53
C GLY A 231 -6.77 -3.45 -24.75
N TRP A 232 -6.22 -4.07 -23.70
CA TRP A 232 -5.70 -5.43 -23.81
C TRP A 232 -6.87 -6.42 -23.79
N GLU A 233 -7.00 -7.22 -24.84
CA GLU A 233 -8.08 -8.20 -25.01
C GLU A 233 -7.81 -9.49 -24.21
N THR A 234 -7.58 -9.37 -22.90
CA THR A 234 -7.35 -10.52 -22.01
C THR A 234 -7.78 -10.21 -20.58
N GLU A 235 -8.36 -11.21 -19.93
CA GLU A 235 -8.70 -11.22 -18.48
C GLU A 235 -7.81 -12.22 -17.72
N ASN A 236 -6.89 -12.90 -18.42
CA ASN A 236 -5.97 -13.87 -17.84
C ASN A 236 -4.85 -13.15 -17.08
N VAL A 237 -4.77 -13.37 -15.77
CA VAL A 237 -3.85 -12.65 -14.88
C VAL A 237 -2.38 -12.92 -15.22
N GLU A 238 -2.03 -14.13 -15.65
CA GLU A 238 -0.66 -14.48 -16.08
C GLU A 238 -0.24 -13.71 -17.34
N GLU A 239 -1.13 -13.64 -18.34
CA GLU A 239 -0.89 -12.87 -19.56
C GLU A 239 -0.81 -11.36 -19.27
N ILE A 240 -1.68 -10.85 -18.40
CA ILE A 240 -1.66 -9.45 -17.97
C ILE A 240 -0.34 -9.13 -17.26
N ALA A 241 0.08 -9.96 -16.30
CA ALA A 241 1.34 -9.78 -15.60
C ALA A 241 2.54 -9.79 -16.57
N LEU A 242 2.53 -10.71 -17.54
CA LEU A 242 3.54 -10.77 -18.59
C LEU A 242 3.58 -9.46 -19.42
N LYS A 243 2.42 -8.95 -19.86
CA LYS A 243 2.35 -7.67 -20.59
C LYS A 243 2.82 -6.49 -19.73
N ILE A 244 2.48 -6.46 -18.43
CA ILE A 244 2.98 -5.43 -17.50
C ILE A 244 4.51 -5.46 -17.41
N SER A 245 5.11 -6.66 -17.28
CA SER A 245 6.57 -6.84 -17.18
C SER A 245 7.34 -6.39 -18.43
N GLN A 246 6.66 -6.33 -19.58
CA GLN A 246 7.24 -5.97 -20.89
C GLN A 246 7.09 -4.48 -21.22
N LEU A 247 6.33 -3.72 -20.44
CA LEU A 247 6.19 -2.29 -20.63
C LEU A 247 7.57 -1.60 -20.48
N PRO A 248 7.84 -0.53 -21.25
CA PRO A 248 9.17 0.11 -21.26
C PRO A 248 9.60 0.62 -19.88
N LEU A 249 10.90 0.47 -19.60
CA LEU A 249 11.59 1.06 -18.45
C LEU A 249 12.62 2.09 -18.90
N ALA A 250 12.56 3.28 -18.35
CA ALA A 250 13.47 4.39 -18.61
C ALA A 250 14.92 4.06 -18.23
N SER A 251 15.12 3.25 -17.18
CA SER A 251 16.46 2.83 -16.77
C SER A 251 17.14 1.92 -17.80
N GLY A 252 16.36 1.11 -18.53
CA GLY A 252 16.86 0.12 -19.50
C GLY A 252 17.78 -0.97 -18.93
N LYS A 253 17.97 -1.01 -17.60
CA LYS A 253 18.98 -1.86 -16.93
C LYS A 253 18.49 -3.25 -16.60
N GLN A 254 17.22 -3.35 -16.24
CA GLN A 254 16.53 -4.59 -15.93
C GLN A 254 15.13 -4.54 -16.54
N LYS A 255 14.49 -5.69 -16.69
CA LYS A 255 13.07 -5.74 -17.03
C LYS A 255 12.23 -5.49 -15.78
N ARG A 256 11.02 -4.99 -15.99
CA ARG A 256 10.06 -4.78 -14.91
C ARG A 256 9.60 -6.12 -14.39
N ILE A 257 9.37 -6.19 -13.08
CA ILE A 257 8.74 -7.34 -12.43
C ILE A 257 7.30 -6.97 -12.08
N ALA A 258 6.35 -7.81 -12.48
CA ALA A 258 4.95 -7.68 -12.09
C ALA A 258 4.62 -8.78 -11.07
N VAL A 259 4.00 -8.40 -9.95
CA VAL A 259 3.61 -9.31 -8.87
C VAL A 259 2.12 -9.11 -8.59
N ILE A 260 1.29 -10.08 -9.00
CA ILE A 260 -0.16 -10.01 -8.89
C ILE A 260 -0.66 -11.04 -7.88
N THR A 261 -1.28 -10.57 -6.81
CA THR A 261 -1.94 -11.39 -5.79
C THR A 261 -3.35 -11.79 -6.26
N GLN A 262 -3.88 -12.90 -5.76
CA GLN A 262 -5.18 -13.45 -6.17
C GLN A 262 -6.00 -14.00 -5.00
N GLY A 263 -5.96 -13.33 -3.85
CA GLY A 263 -6.60 -13.81 -2.62
C GLY A 263 -6.08 -15.19 -2.18
N ALA A 264 -6.92 -16.22 -2.29
CA ALA A 264 -6.56 -17.61 -1.95
C ALA A 264 -5.89 -18.37 -3.11
N ASP A 265 -5.89 -17.82 -4.32
CA ASP A 265 -5.22 -18.41 -5.48
C ASP A 265 -3.72 -18.05 -5.50
N PRO A 266 -2.89 -18.80 -6.24
CA PRO A 266 -1.45 -18.55 -6.31
C PRO A 266 -1.09 -17.12 -6.73
N VAL A 267 -0.05 -16.56 -6.12
CA VAL A 267 0.55 -15.28 -6.55
C VAL A 267 1.22 -15.47 -7.91
N VAL A 268 0.93 -14.60 -8.85
CA VAL A 268 1.51 -14.58 -10.21
C VAL A 268 2.67 -13.61 -10.24
N VAL A 269 3.84 -14.06 -10.68
CA VAL A 269 5.01 -13.21 -10.89
C VAL A 269 5.45 -13.31 -12.35
N ALA A 270 5.57 -12.17 -13.02
CA ALA A 270 6.17 -12.08 -14.34
C ALA A 270 7.52 -11.35 -14.27
N GLU A 271 8.56 -12.02 -14.74
CA GLU A 271 9.95 -11.54 -14.77
C GLU A 271 10.62 -12.13 -16.01
N ASP A 272 11.44 -11.33 -16.71
CA ASP A 272 12.24 -11.77 -17.86
C ASP A 272 11.47 -12.44 -19.01
N GLY A 273 10.18 -12.10 -19.17
CA GLY A 273 9.32 -12.69 -20.19
C GLY A 273 8.78 -14.08 -19.82
N GLN A 274 8.95 -14.49 -18.58
CA GLN A 274 8.42 -15.73 -18.01
C GLN A 274 7.41 -15.42 -16.92
N VAL A 275 6.46 -16.32 -16.72
CA VAL A 275 5.49 -16.28 -15.62
C VAL A 275 5.76 -17.45 -14.69
N LYS A 276 5.76 -17.19 -13.39
CA LYS A 276 5.81 -18.18 -12.31
C LYS A 276 4.63 -17.96 -11.38
N THR A 277 4.11 -19.04 -10.82
CA THR A 277 3.06 -18.98 -9.81
C THR A 277 3.56 -19.55 -8.50
N PHE A 278 3.12 -18.94 -7.39
CA PHE A 278 3.54 -19.33 -6.04
C PHE A 278 2.29 -19.59 -5.19
N PRO A 279 2.12 -20.80 -4.62
CA PRO A 279 0.97 -21.09 -3.79
C PRO A 279 0.98 -20.22 -2.53
N VAL A 280 -0.21 -19.83 -2.07
CA VAL A 280 -0.39 -19.12 -0.81
C VAL A 280 -0.54 -20.09 0.37
N ILE A 281 -0.37 -19.58 1.59
CA ILE A 281 -0.63 -20.35 2.81
C ILE A 281 -2.13 -20.28 3.12
N LEU A 282 -2.84 -21.37 2.84
CA LEU A 282 -4.28 -21.47 3.09
C LEU A 282 -4.61 -21.46 4.58
N LEU A 283 -5.73 -20.80 4.93
CA LEU A 283 -6.30 -20.82 6.27
C LEU A 283 -7.75 -21.34 6.24
N PRO A 284 -8.16 -22.11 7.24
CA PRO A 284 -9.58 -22.36 7.49
C PRO A 284 -10.34 -21.04 7.68
N LYS A 285 -11.58 -20.97 7.21
CA LYS A 285 -12.41 -19.75 7.25
C LYS A 285 -12.58 -19.22 8.68
N GLU A 286 -12.58 -20.10 9.67
CA GLU A 286 -12.74 -19.78 11.09
C GLU A 286 -11.54 -19.02 11.67
N LYS A 287 -10.37 -19.09 11.02
CA LYS A 287 -9.18 -18.32 11.41
C LYS A 287 -9.11 -16.96 10.71
N LEU A 288 -9.92 -16.72 9.69
CA LEU A 288 -9.97 -15.44 9.00
C LEU A 288 -10.75 -14.44 9.86
N VAL A 289 -10.00 -13.52 10.46
CA VAL A 289 -10.58 -12.43 11.25
C VAL A 289 -10.78 -11.21 10.35
N ASP A 290 -9.78 -10.88 9.53
CA ASP A 290 -9.73 -9.60 8.85
C ASP A 290 -8.90 -9.64 7.56
N THR A 291 -9.52 -9.56 6.39
CA THR A 291 -8.80 -9.45 5.11
C THR A 291 -8.22 -8.05 4.82
N ASN A 292 -8.44 -7.03 5.66
CA ASN A 292 -7.89 -5.69 5.46
C ASN A 292 -6.36 -5.73 5.47
N GLY A 293 -5.75 -4.97 4.58
CA GLY A 293 -4.30 -4.85 4.57
C GLY A 293 -3.58 -6.16 4.24
N ALA A 294 -4.25 -7.23 3.79
CA ALA A 294 -3.58 -8.46 3.33
C ALA A 294 -2.63 -8.17 2.15
N GLY A 295 -3.06 -7.30 1.23
CA GLY A 295 -2.22 -6.81 0.13
C GLY A 295 -1.05 -5.96 0.63
N ASP A 296 -1.30 -5.04 1.57
CA ASP A 296 -0.24 -4.21 2.19
C ASP A 296 0.77 -5.07 2.95
N ALA A 297 0.29 -6.07 3.66
CA ALA A 297 1.06 -7.06 4.39
C ALA A 297 1.94 -7.88 3.46
N PHE A 298 1.36 -8.36 2.37
CA PHE A 298 2.09 -9.07 1.33
C PHE A 298 3.23 -8.21 0.78
N VAL A 299 2.96 -6.95 0.44
CA VAL A 299 4.00 -6.04 -0.04
C VAL A 299 5.05 -5.81 1.04
N GLY A 300 4.67 -5.56 2.29
CA GLY A 300 5.62 -5.38 3.39
C GLY A 300 6.56 -6.57 3.59
N GLY A 301 6.02 -7.80 3.59
CA GLY A 301 6.81 -9.02 3.67
C GLY A 301 7.71 -9.23 2.44
N PHE A 302 7.21 -8.91 1.24
CA PHE A 302 8.03 -8.95 0.02
C PHE A 302 9.20 -7.97 0.12
N LEU A 303 8.93 -6.73 0.50
CA LEU A 303 9.94 -5.68 0.64
C LEU A 303 11.00 -6.04 1.67
N SER A 304 10.64 -6.71 2.77
CA SER A 304 11.58 -7.08 3.83
C SER A 304 12.69 -8.02 3.34
N GLN A 305 12.40 -8.89 2.37
CA GLN A 305 13.39 -9.79 1.77
C GLN A 305 14.09 -9.12 0.59
N LEU A 306 13.35 -8.35 -0.20
CA LEU A 306 13.91 -7.64 -1.35
C LEU A 306 15.04 -6.69 -0.93
N VAL A 307 14.86 -5.90 0.13
CA VAL A 307 15.88 -4.95 0.59
C VAL A 307 17.14 -5.64 1.15
N GLN A 308 17.03 -6.93 1.46
CA GLN A 308 18.13 -7.80 1.86
C GLN A 308 18.72 -8.58 0.68
N GLN A 309 18.30 -8.27 -0.55
CA GLN A 309 18.76 -8.88 -1.80
C GLN A 309 18.53 -10.39 -1.84
N LYS A 310 17.45 -10.85 -1.21
CA LYS A 310 16.98 -12.24 -1.33
C LYS A 310 16.31 -12.45 -2.69
N SER A 311 16.05 -13.71 -3.02
CA SER A 311 15.40 -14.06 -4.28
C SER A 311 13.95 -13.55 -4.34
N ILE A 312 13.40 -13.43 -5.55
CA ILE A 312 11.99 -13.10 -5.73
C ILE A 312 11.09 -14.16 -5.10
N GLU A 313 11.47 -15.44 -5.17
CA GLU A 313 10.75 -16.53 -4.52
C GLU A 313 10.71 -16.36 -2.99
N ASP A 314 11.84 -16.04 -2.36
CA ASP A 314 11.88 -15.79 -0.91
C ASP A 314 11.06 -14.56 -0.52
N SER A 315 11.06 -13.52 -1.38
CA SER A 315 10.24 -12.33 -1.20
C SER A 315 8.75 -12.65 -1.28
N VAL A 316 8.31 -13.47 -2.25
CA VAL A 316 6.92 -13.92 -2.33
C VAL A 316 6.53 -14.76 -1.11
N LYS A 317 7.41 -15.67 -0.65
CA LYS A 317 7.18 -16.47 0.58
C LYS A 317 6.97 -15.58 1.80
N ALA A 318 7.82 -14.56 1.98
CA ALA A 318 7.69 -13.60 3.07
C ALA A 318 6.42 -12.77 2.99
N GLY A 319 6.03 -12.34 1.77
CA GLY A 319 4.76 -11.66 1.55
C GLY A 319 3.57 -12.54 1.92
N CYS A 320 3.56 -13.80 1.47
CA CYS A 320 2.50 -14.75 1.81
C CYS A 320 2.43 -15.01 3.32
N TYR A 321 3.59 -15.14 3.99
CA TYR A 321 3.66 -15.27 5.44
C TYR A 321 3.07 -14.05 6.16
N ALA A 322 3.50 -12.84 5.80
CA ALA A 322 3.04 -11.62 6.45
C ALA A 322 1.53 -11.42 6.25
N ALA A 323 1.01 -11.65 5.04
CA ALA A 323 -0.42 -11.65 4.77
C ALA A 323 -1.15 -12.69 5.62
N ASN A 324 -0.64 -13.93 5.69
CA ASN A 324 -1.23 -14.98 6.51
C ASN A 324 -1.33 -14.63 8.00
N VAL A 325 -0.30 -13.98 8.56
CA VAL A 325 -0.32 -13.52 9.96
C VAL A 325 -1.37 -12.42 10.17
N ILE A 326 -1.40 -11.44 9.28
CA ILE A 326 -2.26 -10.26 9.41
C ILE A 326 -3.73 -10.61 9.25
N ILE A 327 -4.08 -11.53 8.33
CA ILE A 327 -5.50 -11.87 8.12
C ILE A 327 -6.18 -12.61 9.28
N GLN A 328 -5.40 -13.01 10.29
CA GLN A 328 -5.86 -13.64 11.53
C GLN A 328 -6.08 -12.62 12.66
N ARG A 329 -6.00 -11.32 12.38
CA ARG A 329 -6.05 -10.23 13.38
C ARG A 329 -6.79 -9.03 12.84
N SER A 330 -7.47 -8.25 13.67
CA SER A 330 -8.16 -7.03 13.19
C SER A 330 -7.17 -5.99 12.67
N GLY A 331 -7.44 -5.45 11.47
CA GLY A 331 -6.59 -4.51 10.74
C GLY A 331 -5.17 -5.02 10.45
N CYS A 332 -4.30 -4.11 10.00
CA CYS A 332 -2.89 -4.41 9.74
C CYS A 332 -2.07 -4.43 11.04
N THR A 333 -2.26 -5.48 11.84
CA THR A 333 -1.58 -5.71 13.13
C THR A 333 -0.83 -7.04 13.16
N TYR A 334 0.21 -7.14 13.99
CA TYR A 334 1.12 -8.28 14.04
C TYR A 334 1.68 -8.50 15.45
N PRO A 335 2.19 -9.71 15.78
CA PRO A 335 2.88 -9.97 17.05
C PRO A 335 4.21 -9.20 17.13
N GLU A 336 4.82 -9.14 18.32
CA GLU A 336 6.08 -8.41 18.55
C GLU A 336 7.21 -8.84 17.59
N LYS A 337 7.30 -10.14 17.28
CA LYS A 337 8.33 -10.71 16.40
C LYS A 337 7.71 -11.58 15.31
N PRO A 338 8.25 -11.54 14.08
CA PRO A 338 7.92 -12.51 13.06
C PRO A 338 8.52 -13.89 13.40
N ASP A 339 7.79 -14.92 13.01
CA ASP A 339 8.23 -16.32 12.98
C ASP A 339 8.34 -16.76 11.52
N PHE A 340 9.26 -16.11 10.80
CA PHE A 340 9.56 -16.35 9.39
C PHE A 340 11.05 -16.71 9.25
N ASN A 341 11.33 -17.89 8.71
CA ASN A 341 12.69 -18.42 8.52
C ASN A 341 13.09 -18.42 7.05
#